data_AF-A0A2V4C4B8-F1
#
_entry.id   AF-A0A2V4C4B8-F1
#
_cell.length_a   1.000
_cell.length_b   1.000
_cell.length_c   1.000
_cell.angle_alpha   90.00
_cell.angle_beta   90.00
_cell.angle_gamma   90.00
#
_symmetry.space_group_name_H-M   'P 1'
#
loop_
_entity.id
_entity.type
_entity.pdbx_description
1 polymer ?
#
loop_
_entity_poly.entity_id
_entity_poly.type
_entity_poly.pdbx_seq_one_letter_code
_entity_poly.pdbx_strand_id
1 'polypeptide(L)' 'MNAIFKKNQNVRQEFGGPVMKVIGFEPELIENVITQWEDEEGTIITGKFMESVLVPADS' A
#
# COMPACT_ATOMS: atom_id res chain seq x y z
N MET A 1 14.58 8.21 7.63
CA MET A 1 13.26 8.58 7.10
C MET A 1 12.22 7.83 7.91
N ASN A 2 11.23 8.52 8.47
CA ASN A 2 10.08 7.87 9.10
C ASN A 2 9.08 7.59 7.97
N ALA A 3 8.96 6.34 7.52
CA ALA A 3 7.88 5.97 6.62
C ALA A 3 6.54 6.29 7.32
N ILE A 4 5.63 6.99 6.64
CA ILE A 4 4.30 7.35 7.16
C ILE A 4 3.49 6.09 7.48
N PHE A 5 3.75 4.99 6.75
CA PHE A 5 3.08 3.71 6.90
C PHE A 5 3.92 2.65 7.62
N LYS A 6 3.24 1.64 8.16
CA LYS A 6 3.85 0.47 8.82
C LYS A 6 3.54 -0.81 8.06
N LYS A 7 4.43 -1.80 8.15
CA LYS A 7 4.11 -3.17 7.68
C LYS A 7 2.84 -3.68 8.36
N ASN A 8 2.04 -4.42 7.60
CA ASN A 8 0.71 -4.92 7.95
C ASN A 8 -0.38 -3.86 8.15
N GLN A 9 -0.11 -2.58 7.88
CA GLN A 9 -1.13 -1.54 7.88
C GLN A 9 -2.02 -1.66 6.65
N ASN A 10 -3.33 -1.42 6.83
CA ASN A 10 -4.26 -1.29 5.73
C ASN A 10 -4.24 0.13 5.17
N VAL A 11 -4.09 0.24 3.86
CA VAL A 11 -4.03 1.49 3.11
C VAL A 11 -4.92 1.38 1.88
N ARG A 12 -5.26 2.52 1.30
CA ARG A 12 -5.93 2.62 0.00
C ARG A 12 -5.35 3.78 -0.76
N GLN A 13 -5.57 3.83 -2.07
CA GLN A 13 -5.21 5.01 -2.86
C GLN A 13 -6.14 6.17 -2.52
N GLU A 14 -5.62 7.39 -2.55
CA GLU A 14 -6.39 8.62 -2.28
C GLU A 14 -7.56 8.78 -3.27
N PHE A 15 -7.35 8.42 -4.54
CA PHE A 15 -8.34 8.53 -5.61
C PHE A 15 -9.34 7.37 -5.67
N GLY A 16 -9.35 6.48 -4.66
CA GLY A 16 -10.18 5.29 -4.59
C GLY A 16 -9.48 4.02 -5.07
N GLY A 17 -10.01 2.86 -4.70
CA GLY A 17 -9.43 1.55 -5.00
C GLY A 17 -9.66 0.53 -3.88
N PRO A 18 -9.12 -0.70 -4.05
CA PRO A 18 -9.21 -1.73 -3.03
C PRO A 18 -8.46 -1.33 -1.76
N VAL A 19 -8.87 -1.90 -0.63
CA VAL A 19 -8.07 -1.87 0.60
C VAL A 19 -6.92 -2.85 0.44
N MET A 20 -5.70 -2.34 0.64
CA MET A 20 -4.47 -3.09 0.45
C MET A 20 -3.67 -3.11 1.74
N LYS A 21 -2.91 -4.18 1.94
CA LYS A 21 -2.03 -4.36 3.09
C LYS A 21 -0.59 -4.00 2.73
N VAL A 22 0.06 -3.18 3.54
CA VAL A 22 1.49 -2.87 3.36
C VAL A 22 2.33 -4.10 3.71
N ILE A 23 3.13 -4.58 2.76
CA ILE A 23 4.02 -5.74 2.93
C ILE A 23 5.50 -5.36 2.92
N GLY A 24 5.86 -4.19 2.39
CA GLY A 24 7.26 -3.77 2.29
C GLY A 24 7.45 -2.32 1.86
N PHE A 25 8.71 -1.90 1.83
CA PHE A 25 9.15 -0.57 1.41
C PHE A 25 10.41 -0.70 0.57
N GLU A 26 10.53 0.08 -0.49
CA GLU A 26 11.74 0.18 -1.33
C GLU A 26 12.33 1.59 -1.22
N PRO A 27 13.22 1.85 -0.25
CA PRO A 27 13.76 3.19 0.01
C PRO A 27 14.75 3.67 -1.06
N GLU A 28 15.27 2.75 -1.90
CA GLU A 28 16.24 3.09 -2.96
C GLU A 28 15.57 3.74 -4.19
N LEU A 29 14.26 3.59 -4.34
CA LEU A 29 13.48 4.08 -5.47
C LEU A 29 12.28 4.84 -4.90
N ILE A 30 12.45 6.14 -4.61
CA ILE A 30 11.38 7.12 -4.32
C ILE A 30 10.28 6.56 -3.41
N GLU A 31 10.45 6.63 -2.07
CA GLU A 31 9.41 6.37 -1.04
C GLU A 31 8.29 5.41 -1.46
N ASN A 32 8.68 4.25 -2.01
CA ASN A 32 7.73 3.31 -2.60
C ASN A 32 7.30 2.30 -1.55
N VAL A 33 5.99 2.14 -1.42
CA VAL A 33 5.33 1.20 -0.53
C VAL A 33 4.86 0.02 -1.37
N ILE A 34 5.26 -1.18 -0.97
CA ILE A 34 4.76 -2.42 -1.55
C ILE A 34 3.51 -2.83 -0.79
N THR A 35 2.41 -3.00 -1.52
CA THR A 35 1.11 -3.40 -0.98
C THR A 35 0.61 -4.69 -1.60
N GLN A 36 -0.34 -5.35 -0.94
CA GLN A 36 -0.97 -6.58 -1.42
C GLN A 36 -2.46 -6.59 -1.09
N TRP A 37 -3.28 -7.11 -1.99
CA TRP A 37 -4.71 -7.33 -1.75
C TRP A 37 -5.18 -8.57 -2.50
N GLU A 38 -6.35 -9.07 -2.11
CA GLU A 38 -7.05 -10.14 -2.81
C GLU A 38 -8.10 -9.49 -3.72
N ASP A 39 -8.16 -9.91 -4.98
CA ASP A 39 -9.20 -9.48 -5.91
C ASP A 39 -10.46 -10.34 -5.79
N GLU A 40 -11.48 -10.03 -6.60
CA GLU A 40 -12.77 -10.74 -6.58
C GLU A 40 -12.66 -12.21 -7.01
N GLU A 41 -11.58 -12.59 -7.67
CA GLU A 41 -11.33 -13.97 -8.12
C GLU A 41 -10.53 -14.78 -7.09
N GLY A 42 -10.17 -14.18 -5.95
CA GLY A 42 -9.34 -14.80 -4.93
C GLY A 42 -7.84 -14.79 -5.25
N THR A 43 -7.43 -13.97 -6.23
CA THR A 43 -6.02 -13.86 -6.62
C THR A 43 -5.33 -12.81 -5.76
N ILE A 44 -4.14 -13.17 -5.26
CA ILE A 44 -3.32 -12.27 -4.47
C ILE A 44 -2.51 -11.35 -5.39
N ILE A 45 -2.92 -10.08 -5.46
CA ILE A 45 -2.28 -9.05 -6.27
C ILE A 45 -1.30 -8.25 -5.42
N THR A 46 -0.15 -7.90 -5.99
CA THR A 46 0.86 -7.04 -5.36
C THR A 46 1.01 -5.77 -6.17
N GLY A 47 1.03 -4.62 -5.50
CA GLY A 47 1.21 -3.31 -6.11
C GLY A 47 2.36 -2.54 -5.48
N LYS A 48 2.93 -1.61 -6.25
CA LYS A 48 3.95 -0.66 -5.78
C LYS A 48 3.42 0.74 -6.00
N PHE A 49 3.37 1.53 -4.94
CA PHE A 49 2.83 2.88 -4.97
C PHE A 49 3.75 3.83 -4.24
N MET A 50 3.79 5.08 -4.71
CA MET A 50 4.43 6.14 -3.94
C MET A 50 3.67 6.36 -2.63
N GLU A 51 4.39 6.62 -1.55
CA GLU A 51 3.82 6.91 -0.24
C GLU A 51 2.80 8.06 -0.30
N SER A 52 3.06 9.06 -1.14
CA SER A 52 2.22 10.26 -1.30
C SER A 52 0.83 10.01 -1.88
N VAL A 53 0.57 8.87 -2.54
CA VAL A 53 -0.75 8.57 -3.16
C VAL A 53 -1.59 7.62 -2.32
N LEU A 54 -1.07 7.20 -1.16
CA LEU A 54 -1.74 6.29 -0.24
C LEU A 54 -2.31 7.05 0.97
N VAL A 55 -3.41 6.53 1.51
CA VAL A 55 -4.01 6.98 2.77
C VAL A 55 -4.36 5.77 3.63
N PRO A 56 -4.39 5.88 4.98
CA PRO A 56 -4.85 4.78 5.83
C PRO A 56 -6.31 4.41 5.51
N ALA A 57 -6.61 3.11 5.45
CA ALA A 57 -7.96 2.64 5.17
C ALA A 57 -8.88 2.67 6.40
N ASP A 58 -8.30 2.62 7.60
CA ASP A 58 -9.01 2.53 8.88
C ASP A 58 -9.26 3.90 9.55
N SER A 59 -9.25 5.00 8.78
CA SER A 59 -9.45 6.38 9.27
C SER A 59 -10.90 6.82 9.29
#